data_AF-A0A8X6YVL2-F1
#
_entry.id   AF-A0A8X6YVL2-F1
#
_cell.length_a   1.000
_cell.length_b   1.000
_cell.length_c   1.000
_cell.angle_alpha   90.00
_cell.angle_beta   90.00
_cell.angle_gamma   90.00
#
_symmetry.space_group_name_H-M   'P 1'
#
loop_
_entity.id
_entity.type
_entity.pdbx_description
1 polymer ?
#
loop_
_entity_poly.entity_id
_entity_poly.type
_entity_poly.pdbx_seq_one_letter_code
_entity_poly.pdbx_strand_id
1 'polypeptide(L)'
;MEKESPLYNYMPYLDENGLMRLGERLEFCYLSIDEKHPLILPKNSWLTTKYLAKPIDQLTSPLPSDRINQTPAFSVCGLDFARPLYVRNFGELQKSYIVLFTCGVTRALHLELVSDDY
;
A
#
# COMPACT_ATOMS: atom_id res chain seq x y z
N MET A 1 -3.22 -29.83 22.89
CA MET A 1 -2.78 -28.73 23.78
C MET A 1 -3.72 -28.70 24.98
N GLU A 2 -3.21 -28.45 26.19
CA GLU A 2 -4.01 -28.45 27.41
C GLU A 2 -5.01 -27.29 27.43
N LYS A 3 -6.23 -27.54 27.94
CA LYS A 3 -7.32 -26.55 28.00
C LYS A 3 -6.98 -25.34 28.88
N GLU A 4 -5.99 -25.46 29.75
CA GLU A 4 -5.55 -24.38 30.64
C GLU A 4 -4.56 -23.41 29.98
N SER A 5 -4.02 -23.76 28.81
CA SER A 5 -3.12 -22.85 28.09
C SER A 5 -3.89 -21.61 27.63
N PRO A 6 -3.35 -20.39 27.85
CA PRO A 6 -3.90 -19.16 27.26
C PRO A 6 -4.02 -19.22 25.73
N LEU A 7 -3.23 -20.10 25.10
CA LEU A 7 -3.23 -20.30 23.65
C LEU A 7 -4.39 -21.20 23.17
N TYR A 8 -5.08 -21.93 24.06
CA TYR A 8 -6.11 -22.91 23.68
C TYR A 8 -7.24 -22.28 22.85
N ASN A 9 -7.63 -21.06 23.21
CA ASN A 9 -8.68 -20.29 22.52
C ASN A 9 -8.28 -19.79 21.12
N TYR A 10 -7.01 -19.94 20.75
CA TYR A 10 -6.45 -19.50 19.47
C TYR A 10 -6.22 -20.65 18.48
N MET A 11 -6.72 -21.85 18.83
CA MET A 11 -6.65 -23.08 18.02
C MET A 11 -5.29 -23.28 17.31
N PRO A 12 -4.15 -23.18 18.00
CA PRO A 12 -2.87 -23.23 17.32
C PRO A 12 -2.60 -24.61 16.74
N TYR A 13 -1.93 -24.62 15.58
CA TYR A 13 -1.50 -25.85 14.92
C TYR A 13 -0.05 -25.73 14.47
N LEU A 14 0.59 -26.87 14.19
CA LEU A 14 1.92 -26.93 13.61
C LEU A 14 1.79 -27.08 12.08
N ASP A 15 2.52 -26.27 11.34
CA ASP A 15 2.61 -26.41 9.89
C ASP A 15 3.61 -27.50 9.47
N GLU A 16 3.74 -27.70 8.16
CA GLU A 16 4.67 -28.65 7.54
C GLU A 16 6.15 -28.42 7.89
N ASN A 17 6.51 -27.21 8.32
CA ASN A 17 7.85 -26.85 8.75
C ASN A 17 8.05 -26.98 10.26
N GLY A 18 7.02 -27.44 10.99
CA GLY A 18 7.04 -27.53 12.45
C GLY A 18 6.91 -26.17 13.15
N LEU A 19 6.46 -25.13 12.45
CA LEU A 19 6.21 -23.81 13.03
C LEU A 19 4.79 -23.72 13.58
N MET A 20 4.66 -23.10 14.76
CA MET A 20 3.35 -22.93 15.41
C MET A 20 2.63 -21.69 14.84
N ARG A 21 1.40 -21.89 14.37
CA ARG A 21 0.56 -20.86 13.75
C ARG A 21 -0.79 -20.73 14.45
N LEU A 22 -1.38 -19.54 14.37
CA LEU A 22 -2.76 -19.27 14.77
C LEU A 22 -3.73 -19.99 13.83
N GLY A 23 -4.59 -20.83 14.39
CA GLY A 23 -5.69 -21.44 13.66
C GLY A 23 -6.85 -20.48 13.48
N GLU A 24 -7.62 -20.71 12.42
CA GLU A 24 -8.97 -20.20 12.19
C GLU A 24 -9.24 -18.73 12.59
N ARG A 25 -9.12 -17.80 11.63
CA ARG A 25 -9.76 -16.46 11.69
C ARG A 25 -10.16 -15.91 10.33
N LEU A 26 -9.50 -16.38 9.26
CA LEU A 26 -9.64 -15.89 7.88
C LEU A 26 -9.75 -17.04 6.87
N GLU A 27 -10.29 -18.19 7.28
CA GLU A 27 -10.25 -19.43 6.49
C GLU A 27 -10.83 -19.25 5.08
N PHE A 28 -11.95 -18.51 4.99
CA PHE A 28 -12.70 -18.30 3.75
C PHE A 28 -12.18 -17.14 2.87
N CYS A 29 -11.07 -16.47 3.23
CA CYS A 29 -10.51 -15.38 2.43
C CYS A 29 -9.59 -15.89 1.30
N TYR A 30 -9.47 -15.15 0.20
CA TYR A 30 -8.47 -15.39 -0.85
C TYR A 30 -7.10 -14.79 -0.47
N LEU A 31 -6.52 -15.28 0.64
CA LEU A 31 -5.23 -14.85 1.16
C LEU A 31 -4.23 -16.01 1.19
N SER A 32 -2.94 -15.70 1.23
CA SER A 32 -1.87 -16.69 1.40
C SER A 32 -1.91 -17.31 2.81
N ILE A 33 -1.25 -18.46 3.01
CA ILE A 33 -1.21 -19.16 4.30
C ILE A 33 -0.64 -18.28 5.42
N ASP A 34 0.38 -17.47 5.13
CA ASP A 34 1.04 -16.59 6.10
C ASP A 34 0.13 -15.45 6.57
N GLU A 35 -0.77 -15.01 5.69
CA GLU A 35 -1.78 -13.99 6.00
C GLU A 35 -2.97 -14.59 6.76
N LYS A 36 -3.38 -15.82 6.43
CA LYS A 36 -4.49 -16.51 7.08
C LYS A 36 -4.14 -17.02 8.48
N HIS A 37 -2.93 -17.56 8.61
CA HIS A 37 -2.47 -18.31 9.78
C HIS A 37 -1.12 -17.74 10.24
N PRO A 38 -1.15 -16.58 10.92
CA PRO A 38 0.07 -15.91 11.35
C PRO A 38 0.85 -16.76 12.35
N LEU A 39 2.18 -16.63 12.31
CA LEU A 39 3.09 -17.33 13.21
C LEU A 39 2.89 -16.89 14.66
N ILE A 40 2.85 -17.85 15.58
CA ILE A 40 2.89 -17.60 17.01
C ILE A 40 4.35 -17.46 17.42
N LEU A 41 4.76 -16.22 17.72
CA LEU A 41 6.13 -15.94 18.11
C LEU A 41 6.32 -16.15 19.63
N PRO A 42 7.37 -16.88 20.06
CA PRO A 42 7.69 -16.99 21.47
C PRO A 42 7.99 -15.63 22.09
N LYS A 43 7.43 -15.34 23.27
CA LYS A 43 7.59 -14.04 23.94
C LYS A 43 9.06 -13.59 24.08
N ASN A 44 9.97 -14.54 24.28
CA ASN A 44 11.39 -14.28 24.53
C ASN A 44 12.28 -14.53 23.29
N SER A 45 11.73 -14.47 22.07
CA SER A 45 12.51 -14.56 20.83
C SER A 45 12.99 -13.19 20.36
N TRP A 46 14.19 -13.14 19.78
CA TRP A 46 14.72 -11.91 19.16
C TRP A 46 13.81 -11.39 18.04
N LEU A 47 13.09 -12.27 17.34
CA LEU A 47 12.08 -11.89 16.34
C LEU A 47 10.92 -11.13 16.98
N THR A 48 10.38 -11.63 18.09
CA THR A 48 9.31 -10.97 18.84
C THR A 48 9.74 -9.60 19.33
N THR A 49 10.97 -9.49 19.85
CA THR A 49 11.56 -8.21 20.25
C THR A 49 11.63 -7.23 19.09
N LYS A 50 12.04 -7.71 17.90
CA LYS A 50 12.10 -6.89 16.68
C LYS A 50 10.71 -6.44 16.22
N TYR A 51 9.72 -7.33 16.22
CA TYR A 51 8.34 -7.02 15.82
C TYR A 51 7.62 -6.09 16.80
N LEU A 52 7.93 -6.16 18.10
CA LEU A 52 7.37 -5.29 19.13
C LEU A 52 8.18 -4.00 19.34
N ALA A 53 9.28 -3.82 18.62
CA ALA A 53 10.07 -2.61 18.71
C ALA A 53 9.21 -1.41 18.31
N LYS A 54 9.14 -0.40 19.18
CA LYS A 54 8.44 0.84 18.84
C LYS A 54 9.13 1.48 17.65
N PRO A 55 8.40 1.86 16.59
CA PRO A 55 8.98 2.65 15.52
C PRO A 55 9.57 3.92 16.13
N ILE A 56 10.75 4.32 15.66
CA ILE A 56 11.31 5.63 15.99
C ILE A 56 10.36 6.68 15.44
N ASP A 57 10.04 7.67 16.28
CA ASP A 57 9.33 8.87 15.83
C ASP A 57 10.22 9.58 14.80
N GLN A 58 9.86 9.42 13.53
CA GLN A 58 10.53 10.12 12.46
C GLN A 58 10.21 11.61 12.62
N LEU A 59 11.24 12.43 12.84
CA LEU A 59 11.09 13.88 12.79
C LEU A 59 10.64 14.26 11.38
N THR A 60 9.36 14.54 11.21
CA THR A 60 8.81 14.97 9.93
C THR A 60 8.80 16.49 9.88
N SER A 61 9.30 17.05 8.78
CA SER A 61 9.09 18.47 8.49
C SER A 61 7.59 18.76 8.40
N PRO A 62 7.12 19.93 8.84
CA PRO A 62 5.72 20.31 8.66
C PRO A 62 5.37 20.19 7.18
N LEU A 63 4.23 19.55 6.91
CA LEU A 63 3.74 19.45 5.54
C LEU A 63 3.52 20.86 4.98
N PRO A 64 3.84 21.11 3.70
CA PRO A 64 3.53 22.38 3.06
C PRO A 64 2.06 22.75 3.28
N SER A 65 1.76 24.03 3.50
CA SER A 65 0.40 24.52 3.76
C SER A 65 -0.62 24.06 2.71
N ASP A 66 -0.17 23.90 1.48
CA ASP A 66 -0.95 23.38 0.34
C ASP A 66 -1.46 21.94 0.53
N ARG A 67 -0.90 21.17 1.48
CA ARG A 67 -1.31 19.79 1.81
C ARG A 67 -2.23 19.69 3.02
N ILE A 68 -2.48 20.79 3.73
CA ILE A 68 -3.20 20.80 5.02
C ILE A 68 -4.40 21.74 5.03
N ASN A 69 -4.48 22.71 4.12
CA ASN A 69 -5.63 23.59 4.02
C ASN A 69 -6.80 22.93 3.27
N GLN A 70 -8.02 23.09 3.79
CA GLN A 70 -9.23 22.68 3.09
C GLN A 70 -9.53 23.66 1.94
N THR A 71 -9.10 23.31 0.73
CA THR A 71 -9.39 24.08 -0.49
C THR A 71 -10.11 23.20 -1.51
N PRO A 72 -10.76 23.78 -2.54
CA PRO A 72 -11.39 22.99 -3.60
C PRO A 72 -10.38 22.08 -4.33
N ALA A 73 -10.87 20.99 -4.90
CA ALA A 73 -10.05 20.13 -5.75
C ALA A 73 -9.46 20.93 -6.92
N PHE A 74 -8.22 20.60 -7.31
CA PHE A 74 -7.44 21.25 -8.36
C PHE A 74 -7.10 22.74 -8.12
N SER A 75 -7.27 23.25 -6.89
CA SER A 75 -6.80 24.60 -6.52
C SER A 75 -5.28 24.72 -6.42
N VAL A 76 -4.60 23.60 -6.13
CA VAL A 76 -3.14 23.47 -6.22
C VAL A 76 -2.86 22.23 -7.06
N CYS A 77 -2.20 22.42 -8.21
CA CYS A 77 -1.91 21.35 -9.16
C CYS A 77 -0.41 21.28 -9.49
N GLY A 78 0.12 20.07 -9.56
CA GLY A 78 1.37 19.77 -10.26
C GLY A 78 1.08 19.37 -11.70
N LEU A 79 1.96 19.74 -12.61
CA LEU A 79 1.93 19.37 -14.03
C LEU A 79 3.14 18.50 -14.32
N ASP A 80 2.92 17.35 -14.94
CA ASP A 80 3.98 16.47 -15.43
C ASP A 80 3.62 15.89 -16.80
N PHE A 81 4.61 15.41 -17.54
CA PHE A 81 4.42 14.74 -18.81
C PHE A 81 4.91 13.30 -18.70
N ALA A 82 4.08 12.36 -19.14
CA ALA A 82 4.57 11.03 -19.44
C ALA A 82 5.56 11.07 -20.60
N ARG A 83 6.32 9.99 -20.79
CA ARG A 83 7.13 9.81 -21.99
C ARG A 83 6.27 9.95 -23.25
N PRO A 84 6.85 10.47 -24.36
CA PRO A 84 6.16 10.50 -25.63
C PRO A 84 5.65 9.10 -25.99
N LEU A 85 4.41 9.05 -26.45
CA LEU A 85 3.79 7.86 -27.01
C LEU A 85 3.29 8.17 -28.42
N TYR A 86 3.04 7.13 -29.18
CA TYR A 86 2.53 7.24 -30.53
C TYR A 86 1.10 6.72 -30.56
N VAL A 87 0.16 7.61 -30.87
CA VAL A 87 -1.27 7.32 -30.97
C VAL A 87 -1.64 7.18 -32.44
N ARG A 88 -2.44 6.17 -32.77
CA ARG A 88 -2.94 6.01 -34.14
C ARG A 88 -4.26 6.78 -34.29
N ASN A 89 -4.26 7.81 -35.13
CA ASN A 89 -5.45 8.61 -35.45
C ASN A 89 -5.74 8.47 -36.94
N PHE A 90 -6.94 8.04 -37.32
CA PHE A 90 -7.34 7.80 -38.73
C PHE A 90 -6.33 6.99 -39.58
N GLY A 91 -5.57 6.07 -38.96
CA GLY A 91 -4.57 5.24 -39.64
C GLY A 91 -3.16 5.84 -39.67
N GLU A 92 -3.00 7.11 -39.32
CA GLU A 92 -1.71 7.79 -39.19
C GLU A 92 -1.18 7.67 -37.76
N LEU A 93 0.14 7.50 -37.63
CA LEU A 93 0.80 7.43 -36.32
C LEU A 93 1.25 8.83 -35.91
N GLN A 94 0.68 9.34 -34.85
CA GLN A 94 0.91 10.69 -34.35
C GLN A 94 1.66 10.65 -33.02
N LYS A 95 2.70 11.48 -32.89
CA LYS A 95 3.41 11.63 -31.61
C LYS A 95 2.55 12.48 -30.68
N SER A 96 2.37 11.99 -29.46
CA SER A 96 1.55 12.65 -28.44
C SER A 96 2.15 12.44 -27.06
N TYR A 97 1.70 13.23 -26.11
CA TYR A 97 2.06 13.13 -24.71
C TYR A 97 0.80 12.99 -23.86
N ILE A 98 0.92 12.32 -22.73
CA ILE A 98 -0.11 12.39 -21.69
C ILE A 98 0.37 13.41 -20.66
N VAL A 99 -0.41 14.46 -20.49
CA VAL A 99 -0.25 15.44 -19.40
C VAL A 99 -0.89 14.86 -18.14
N LEU A 100 -0.14 14.84 -17.05
CA LEU A 100 -0.58 14.47 -15.72
C LEU A 100 -0.81 15.75 -14.91
N PHE A 101 -2.08 16.00 -14.57
CA PHE A 101 -2.45 17.01 -13.59
C PHE A 101 -2.65 16.34 -12.23
N THR A 102 -1.77 16.64 -11.28
CA THR A 102 -1.84 16.09 -9.92
C THR A 102 -2.39 17.13 -8.96
N CYS A 103 -3.56 16.87 -8.38
CA CYS A 103 -4.14 17.73 -7.36
C CYS A 103 -3.38 17.57 -6.02
N GLY A 104 -2.73 18.64 -5.56
CA GLY A 104 -2.01 18.68 -4.28
C GLY A 104 -2.93 18.56 -3.04
N VAL A 105 -4.22 18.85 -3.23
CA VAL A 105 -5.24 18.90 -2.16
C VAL A 105 -5.90 17.54 -1.92
N THR A 106 -6.34 16.88 -3.00
CA THR A 106 -7.10 15.61 -2.92
C THR A 106 -6.30 14.40 -3.40
N ARG A 107 -5.11 14.60 -3.96
CA ARG A 107 -4.35 13.58 -4.70
C ARG A 107 -5.09 13.02 -5.93
N ALA A 108 -6.13 13.71 -6.41
CA ALA A 108 -6.78 13.36 -7.67
C ALA A 108 -5.83 13.55 -8.85
N LEU A 109 -5.94 12.68 -9.85
CA LEU A 109 -5.20 12.75 -11.11
C LEU A 109 -6.17 13.03 -12.25
N HIS A 110 -5.85 14.02 -13.09
CA HIS A 110 -6.50 14.23 -14.38
C HIS A 110 -5.47 14.01 -15.48
N LEU A 111 -5.83 13.18 -16.47
CA LEU A 111 -4.96 12.81 -17.58
C LEU A 111 -5.54 13.39 -18.86
N GLU A 112 -4.71 14.09 -19.63
CA GLU A 112 -5.10 14.65 -20.92
C GLU A 112 -4.10 14.24 -22.01
N LEU A 113 -4.60 13.81 -23.16
CA LEU A 113 -3.77 13.52 -24.33
C LEU A 113 -3.54 14.80 -25.12
N VAL A 114 -2.28 15.16 -25.35
CA VAL A 114 -1.88 16.34 -26.11
C VAL A 114 -1.05 15.91 -27.31
N SER A 115 -1.40 16.36 -28.51
CA SER A 115 -0.63 16.09 -29.72
C SER A 115 0.57 17.03 -29.87
N ASP A 116 1.61 16.56 -30.55
CA ASP A 116 2.86 17.31 -30.82
C ASP A 116 2.74 18.17 -32.11
N ASP A 117 1.56 18.76 -32.38
CA ASP A 117 1.25 19.42 -33.66
C ASP A 117 1.48 20.96 -33.66
N TYR A 118 2.36 21.48 -32.78
CA TYR A 118 2.70 22.92 -32.74
C TYR A 118 3.86 23.29 -33.67
#